data_AF-A0A2N1KKY3-F1
#
_entry.id   AF-A0A2N1KKY3-F1
#
_cell.length_a   1.000
_cell.length_b   1.000
_cell.length_c   1.000
_cell.angle_alpha   90.00
_cell.angle_beta   90.00
_cell.angle_gamma   90.00
#
_symmetry.space_group_name_H-M   'P 1'
#
loop_
_entity.id
_entity.type
_entity.pdbx_description
1 polymer ?
#
loop_
_entity_poly.entity_id
_entity_poly.type
_entity_poly.pdbx_seq_one_letter_code
_entity_poly.pdbx_strand_id
1 'polypeptide(L)'
;IQMAKLSTLIIILAIVASAHAATIWLGCATPKIVTVESKDVFCSFLPKTPGKEIGDSEDNAIPFCTQANPTNAPEAKKFPTGFIKSTHFTKGTGFVQITGTIDRTKYKLKKSDGGGQYNTKAPSDAVCKGFKNFVNLVEPDINRFCIRCCTDTKKCNTGKSTEGC
;
A
#
# COMPACT_ATOMS: atom_id res chain seq x y z
N ILE A 1 57.74 -31.66 -59.95
CA ILE A 1 56.53 -30.90 -60.32
C ILE A 1 55.46 -31.26 -59.30
N GLN A 2 55.41 -30.54 -58.19
CA GLN A 2 54.32 -30.61 -57.23
C GLN A 2 54.47 -29.46 -56.22
N MET A 3 53.31 -28.99 -55.74
CA MET A 3 53.10 -28.20 -54.51
C MET A 3 53.35 -26.69 -54.59
N ALA A 4 52.25 -25.94 -54.69
CA ALA A 4 51.90 -24.68 -54.02
C ALA A 4 50.89 -23.95 -54.95
N LYS A 5 49.71 -23.48 -54.55
CA LYS A 5 49.20 -23.00 -53.27
C LYS A 5 47.67 -23.23 -53.29
N LEU A 6 47.10 -23.83 -52.25
CA LEU A 6 45.66 -23.74 -52.02
C LEU A 6 45.46 -22.82 -50.81
N SER A 7 45.09 -21.58 -51.10
CA SER A 7 44.80 -20.54 -50.11
C SER A 7 43.66 -20.96 -49.20
N THR A 8 43.95 -21.03 -47.89
CA THR A 8 42.95 -21.26 -46.84
C THR A 8 42.12 -19.99 -46.67
N LEU A 9 40.86 -20.02 -47.08
CA LEU A 9 39.89 -18.96 -46.78
C LEU A 9 39.22 -19.29 -45.43
N ILE A 10 39.67 -18.65 -44.36
CA ILE A 10 39.04 -18.75 -43.04
C ILE A 10 37.82 -17.82 -43.05
N ILE A 11 36.62 -18.39 -43.13
CA ILE A 11 35.36 -17.65 -43.00
C ILE A 11 35.12 -17.40 -41.51
N ILE A 12 35.32 -16.16 -41.08
CA ILE A 12 34.95 -15.67 -39.74
C ILE A 12 33.42 -15.53 -39.72
N LEU A 13 32.71 -16.49 -39.13
CA LEU A 13 31.29 -16.36 -38.84
C LEU A 13 31.14 -15.69 -37.46
N ALA A 14 31.07 -14.36 -37.45
CA ALA A 14 30.83 -13.58 -36.25
C ALA A 14 29.32 -13.31 -36.06
N ILE A 15 28.81 -13.86 -34.96
CA ILE A 15 27.85 -13.26 -34.02
C ILE A 15 26.43 -12.97 -34.57
N VAL A 16 25.48 -13.81 -34.13
CA VAL A 16 24.18 -13.31 -33.67
C VAL A 16 23.93 -13.90 -32.29
N ALA A 17 24.41 -13.19 -31.26
CA ALA A 17 24.07 -13.51 -29.88
C ALA A 17 22.58 -13.21 -29.65
N SER A 18 21.89 -14.20 -29.08
CA SER A 18 20.44 -14.25 -28.87
C SER A 18 19.88 -13.01 -28.17
N ALA A 19 19.10 -12.21 -28.89
CA ALA A 19 18.27 -11.14 -28.32
C ALA A 19 16.83 -11.64 -28.09
N HIS A 20 16.64 -12.60 -27.19
CA HIS A 20 15.32 -12.96 -26.66
C HIS A 20 15.39 -13.22 -25.15
N ALA A 21 15.94 -12.25 -24.41
CA ALA A 21 15.72 -12.13 -22.98
C ALA A 21 14.97 -10.80 -22.71
N ALA A 22 13.91 -10.56 -23.48
CA ALA A 22 12.99 -9.46 -23.22
C ALA A 22 11.75 -10.00 -22.50
N THR A 23 11.55 -9.49 -21.29
CA THR A 23 10.26 -9.34 -20.61
C THR A 23 9.51 -10.62 -20.23
N ILE A 24 9.95 -11.26 -19.14
CA ILE A 24 9.04 -11.95 -18.22
C ILE A 24 9.17 -11.30 -16.84
N TRP A 25 8.78 -10.03 -16.74
CA TRP A 25 8.30 -9.47 -15.47
C TRP A 25 6.80 -9.72 -15.46
N LEU A 26 6.40 -10.98 -15.20
CA LEU A 26 5.03 -11.27 -14.80
C LEU A 26 4.78 -10.45 -13.53
N GLY A 27 3.86 -9.49 -13.62
CA GLY A 27 3.68 -8.44 -12.62
C GLY A 27 3.57 -8.96 -11.20
N CYS A 28 4.59 -8.70 -10.38
CA CYS A 28 4.36 -8.57 -8.95
C CYS A 28 3.37 -7.42 -8.78
N ALA A 29 2.23 -7.69 -8.13
CA ALA A 29 1.30 -6.63 -7.75
C ALA A 29 2.08 -5.53 -7.00
N THR A 30 1.86 -4.27 -7.36
CA THR A 30 2.49 -3.17 -6.63
C THR A 30 1.98 -3.20 -5.19
N PRO A 31 2.88 -3.25 -4.18
CA PRO A 31 2.45 -3.28 -2.79
C PRO A 31 1.57 -2.07 -2.49
N LYS A 32 0.52 -2.28 -1.70
CA LYS A 32 -0.35 -1.20 -1.27
C LYS A 32 0.22 -0.63 0.01
N ILE A 33 0.93 0.48 -0.11
CA ILE A 33 1.74 1.03 0.99
C ILE A 33 1.00 2.16 1.68
N VAL A 34 0.94 2.11 3.01
CA VAL A 34 0.61 3.25 3.88
C VAL A 34 1.87 3.71 4.63
N THR A 35 1.91 4.99 4.97
CA THR A 35 2.96 5.57 5.83
C THR A 35 2.32 6.37 6.96
N VAL A 36 3.03 6.47 8.09
CA VAL A 36 2.65 7.29 9.24
C VAL A 36 3.92 7.97 9.75
N GLU A 37 4.13 9.22 9.35
CA GLU A 37 5.37 9.97 9.63
C GLU A 37 5.12 11.09 10.62
N SER A 38 3.99 11.79 10.45
CA SER A 38 3.55 12.88 11.32
C SER A 38 2.03 13.07 11.18
N LYS A 39 1.48 14.04 11.92
CA LYS A 39 0.07 14.47 11.75
C LYS A 39 -0.23 15.04 10.36
N ASP A 40 0.78 15.53 9.65
CA ASP A 40 0.63 16.20 8.35
C ASP A 40 0.97 15.24 7.18
N VAL A 41 1.70 14.16 7.45
CA VAL A 41 2.11 13.14 6.46
C VAL A 41 1.75 11.75 7.00
N PHE A 42 0.57 11.28 6.62
CA PHE A 42 0.09 9.94 6.93
C PHE A 42 -0.90 9.44 5.89
N CYS A 43 -1.16 8.13 5.93
CA CYS A 43 -2.11 7.45 5.07
C CYS A 43 -3.11 6.59 5.86
N SER A 44 -4.22 6.25 5.21
CA SER A 44 -5.20 5.27 5.65
C SER A 44 -5.71 4.55 4.41
N PHE A 45 -6.07 3.28 4.55
CA PHE A 45 -6.82 2.54 3.56
C PHE A 45 -8.27 3.00 3.52
N LEU A 46 -8.82 3.09 2.31
CA LEU A 46 -10.24 3.29 2.06
C LEU A 46 -10.69 2.33 0.95
N PRO A 47 -12.00 2.06 0.83
CA PRO A 47 -12.52 1.28 -0.28
C PRO A 47 -12.09 1.86 -1.62
N LYS A 48 -11.72 0.98 -2.57
CA LYS A 48 -11.34 1.39 -3.93
C LYS A 48 -12.43 2.22 -4.63
N THR A 49 -13.68 1.89 -4.33
CA THR A 49 -14.88 2.56 -4.85
C THR A 49 -15.55 3.37 -3.73
N PRO A 50 -15.79 4.69 -3.91
CA PRO A 50 -16.48 5.51 -2.92
C PRO A 50 -17.84 4.92 -2.49
N GLY A 51 -18.12 4.93 -1.19
CA GLY A 51 -19.38 4.46 -0.60
C GLY A 51 -19.57 2.95 -0.49
N LYS A 52 -18.58 2.15 -0.89
CA LYS A 52 -18.52 0.74 -0.51
C LYS A 52 -18.27 0.62 1.00
N GLU A 53 -18.87 -0.38 1.63
CA GLU A 53 -18.71 -0.62 3.06
C GLU A 53 -17.28 -1.04 3.39
N ILE A 54 -16.79 -0.67 4.58
CA ILE A 54 -15.39 -0.94 4.97
C ILE A 54 -15.12 -2.44 4.98
N GLY A 55 -15.92 -3.23 5.69
CA GLY A 55 -15.78 -4.69 5.76
C GLY A 55 -15.83 -5.37 4.37
N ASP A 56 -16.74 -4.93 3.50
CA ASP A 56 -16.85 -5.48 2.14
C ASP A 56 -15.67 -5.12 1.21
N SER A 57 -14.78 -4.23 1.62
CA SER A 57 -13.67 -3.75 0.82
C SER A 57 -12.32 -4.27 1.29
N GLU A 58 -12.29 -5.12 2.32
CA GLU A 58 -11.06 -5.63 2.93
C GLU A 58 -10.14 -6.30 1.90
N ASP A 59 -10.66 -6.92 0.85
CA ASP A 59 -9.85 -7.57 -0.18
C ASP A 59 -9.16 -6.61 -1.17
N ASN A 60 -9.69 -5.39 -1.34
CA ASN A 60 -9.28 -4.53 -2.46
C ASN A 60 -9.14 -3.03 -2.13
N ALA A 61 -9.19 -2.66 -0.84
CA ALA A 61 -8.94 -1.31 -0.39
C ALA A 61 -7.59 -0.78 -0.89
N ILE A 62 -7.49 0.54 -1.03
CA ILE A 62 -6.29 1.22 -1.55
C ILE A 62 -5.85 2.34 -0.62
N PRO A 63 -4.56 2.71 -0.59
CA PRO A 63 -4.07 3.75 0.29
C PRO A 63 -4.48 5.15 -0.18
N PHE A 64 -4.93 5.95 0.77
CA PHE A 64 -5.14 7.39 0.65
C PHE A 64 -4.27 8.11 1.68
N CYS A 65 -3.62 9.20 1.31
CA CYS A 65 -2.72 9.97 2.16
C CYS A 65 -3.06 11.45 2.14
N THR A 66 -2.48 12.22 3.08
CA THR A 66 -2.64 13.69 3.14
C THR A 66 -2.16 14.41 1.86
N GLN A 67 -1.26 13.77 1.11
CA GLN A 67 -0.81 14.19 -0.22
C GLN A 67 -0.88 13.02 -1.21
N ALA A 68 -0.96 13.31 -2.51
CA ALA A 68 -0.87 12.26 -3.53
C ALA A 68 0.58 11.78 -3.69
N ASN A 69 0.76 10.49 -3.92
CA ASN A 69 2.04 9.86 -4.26
C ASN A 69 3.23 10.28 -3.37
N PRO A 70 3.13 10.23 -2.02
CA PRO A 70 4.26 10.51 -1.15
C PRO A 70 5.39 9.50 -1.35
N THR A 71 6.64 9.90 -1.13
CA THR A 71 7.85 9.07 -1.30
C THR A 71 7.75 7.70 -0.58
N ASN A 72 7.16 7.68 0.61
CA ASN A 72 7.04 6.48 1.44
C ASN A 72 5.75 5.68 1.23
N ALA A 73 4.85 6.15 0.37
CA ALA A 73 3.66 5.42 -0.08
C ALA A 73 3.35 5.80 -1.54
N PRO A 74 4.17 5.32 -2.50
CA PRO A 74 3.94 5.59 -3.92
C PRO A 74 2.58 5.04 -4.38
N GLU A 75 2.03 5.64 -5.43
CA GLU A 75 0.70 5.34 -6.00
C GLU A 75 -0.50 5.62 -5.07
N ALA A 76 -0.26 5.99 -3.81
CA ALA A 76 -1.34 6.35 -2.90
C ALA A 76 -2.07 7.60 -3.36
N LYS A 77 -3.39 7.57 -3.25
CA LYS A 77 -4.26 8.68 -3.62
C LYS A 77 -4.19 9.77 -2.55
N LYS A 78 -4.56 11.00 -2.91
CA LYS A 78 -4.82 12.03 -1.90
C LYS A 78 -6.20 11.81 -1.27
N PHE A 79 -6.32 11.96 0.05
CA PHE A 79 -7.63 12.03 0.71
C PHE A 79 -8.53 13.07 0.02
N PRO A 80 -9.84 12.80 -0.12
CA PRO A 80 -10.78 13.81 -0.59
C PRO A 80 -10.69 15.07 0.28
N THR A 81 -10.81 16.24 -0.34
CA THR A 81 -10.76 17.51 0.39
C THR A 81 -11.81 17.55 1.50
N GLY A 82 -11.34 17.81 2.73
CA GLY A 82 -12.19 17.86 3.92
C GLY A 82 -12.56 16.51 4.53
N PHE A 83 -12.07 15.39 3.98
CA PHE A 83 -12.33 14.05 4.52
C PHE A 83 -11.73 13.88 5.92
N ILE A 84 -10.49 14.29 6.14
CA ILE A 84 -9.87 14.30 7.47
C ILE A 84 -10.29 15.57 8.21
N LYS A 85 -10.84 15.43 9.42
CA LYS A 85 -11.36 16.55 10.24
C LYS A 85 -10.51 16.82 11.46
N SER A 86 -9.96 15.79 12.08
CA SER A 86 -9.01 15.92 13.19
C SER A 86 -7.98 14.81 13.14
N THR A 87 -6.82 15.05 13.74
CA THR A 87 -5.72 14.10 13.81
C THR A 87 -5.00 14.24 15.14
N HIS A 88 -4.67 13.13 15.76
CA HIS A 88 -3.79 13.05 16.91
C HIS A 88 -2.67 12.06 16.60
N PHE A 89 -1.43 12.55 16.54
CA PHE A 89 -0.25 11.74 16.30
C PHE A 89 0.36 11.28 17.61
N THR A 90 0.65 9.98 17.70
CA THR A 90 1.31 9.38 18.86
C THR A 90 2.43 8.46 18.39
N LYS A 91 3.59 8.56 19.04
CA LYS A 91 4.72 7.64 18.85
C LYS A 91 5.07 7.02 20.19
N GLY A 92 5.22 5.70 20.19
CA GLY A 92 5.64 4.94 21.38
C GLY A 92 6.62 3.84 21.02
N THR A 93 7.02 3.05 22.01
CA THR A 93 7.95 1.94 21.81
C THR A 93 7.35 0.89 20.89
N GLY A 94 7.85 0.82 19.66
CA GLY A 94 7.45 -0.15 18.64
C GLY A 94 6.20 0.23 17.84
N PHE A 95 5.68 1.46 17.95
CA PHE A 95 4.57 1.91 17.11
C PHE A 95 4.55 3.41 16.82
N VAL A 96 3.91 3.76 15.71
CA VAL A 96 3.45 5.12 15.37
C VAL A 96 1.97 5.06 15.03
N GLN A 97 1.21 6.10 15.37
CA GLN A 97 -0.23 6.12 15.23
C GLN A 97 -0.77 7.49 14.84
N ILE A 98 -1.84 7.48 14.05
CA ILE A 98 -2.80 8.57 13.93
C ILE A 98 -4.17 8.06 14.37
N THR A 99 -4.83 8.76 15.28
CA THR A 99 -6.28 8.68 15.50
C THR A 99 -6.93 9.97 15.08
N GLY A 100 -8.22 9.96 14.81
CA GLY A 100 -8.93 11.19 14.53
C GLY A 100 -10.35 10.97 14.06
N THR A 101 -10.91 12.03 13.49
CA THR A 101 -12.26 12.03 12.94
C THR A 101 -12.26 12.32 11.45
N ILE A 102 -13.25 11.76 10.77
CA ILE A 102 -13.50 11.95 9.34
C ILE A 102 -14.82 12.69 9.10
N ASP A 103 -14.97 13.22 7.89
CA ASP A 103 -16.27 13.54 7.30
C ASP A 103 -16.57 12.47 6.24
N ARG A 104 -17.32 11.44 6.66
CA ARG A 104 -17.68 10.29 5.82
C ARG A 104 -18.32 10.69 4.48
N THR A 105 -19.00 11.84 4.44
CA THR A 105 -19.72 12.30 3.24
C THR A 105 -18.77 12.65 2.10
N LYS A 106 -17.53 13.05 2.40
CA LYS A 106 -16.51 13.37 1.40
C LYS A 106 -16.03 12.17 0.61
N TYR A 107 -16.31 10.96 1.09
CA TYR A 107 -16.03 9.71 0.38
C TYR A 107 -17.27 8.82 0.23
N LYS A 108 -18.48 9.40 0.38
CA LYS A 108 -19.78 8.73 0.24
C LYS A 108 -19.99 7.53 1.16
N LEU A 109 -19.22 7.41 2.24
CA LEU A 109 -19.35 6.30 3.19
C LEU A 109 -20.69 6.42 3.93
N LYS A 110 -21.37 5.29 4.15
CA LYS A 110 -22.71 5.25 4.71
C LYS A 110 -22.69 5.54 6.21
N LYS A 111 -23.71 6.23 6.73
CA LYS A 111 -23.88 6.40 8.19
C LYS A 111 -24.18 5.07 8.90
N SER A 112 -24.73 4.09 8.18
CA SER A 112 -25.05 2.77 8.72
C SER A 112 -23.88 1.79 8.67
N ASP A 113 -22.75 2.18 8.09
CA ASP A 113 -21.56 1.34 8.02
C ASP A 113 -20.82 1.44 9.37
N GLY A 114 -20.87 0.36 10.15
CA GLY A 114 -20.21 0.26 11.45
C GLY A 114 -18.68 0.18 11.37
N GLY A 115 -18.14 0.11 10.15
CA GLY A 115 -16.71 0.09 9.90
C GLY A 115 -16.14 -1.30 9.68
N GLY A 116 -14.83 -1.40 9.85
CA GLY A 116 -14.05 -2.61 9.63
C GLY A 116 -12.56 -2.37 9.83
N GLN A 117 -11.77 -3.40 9.57
CA GLN A 117 -10.34 -3.39 9.86
C GLN A 117 -9.51 -3.81 8.64
N TYR A 118 -8.66 -2.90 8.16
CA TYR A 118 -7.56 -3.29 7.26
C TYR A 118 -6.31 -3.61 8.08
N ASN A 119 -5.58 -4.64 7.65
CA ASN A 119 -4.32 -5.06 8.27
C ASN A 119 -3.43 -5.77 7.23
N THR A 120 -2.32 -6.36 7.67
CA THR A 120 -1.36 -7.04 6.78
C THR A 120 -1.91 -8.26 6.04
N LYS A 121 -3.10 -8.76 6.40
CA LYS A 121 -3.76 -9.87 5.71
C LYS A 121 -4.75 -9.40 4.64
N ALA A 122 -5.37 -8.25 4.84
CA ALA A 122 -6.42 -7.73 3.98
C ALA A 122 -6.37 -6.19 3.94
N PRO A 123 -6.10 -5.58 2.77
CA PRO A 123 -6.01 -6.22 1.45
C PRO A 123 -4.67 -6.91 1.20
N SER A 124 -4.61 -7.83 0.22
CA SER A 124 -3.36 -8.51 -0.17
C SER A 124 -2.24 -7.51 -0.45
N ASP A 125 -1.00 -7.84 -0.09
CA ASP A 125 0.18 -6.98 -0.30
C ASP A 125 0.11 -5.61 0.40
N ALA A 126 -0.77 -5.45 1.40
CA ALA A 126 -0.83 -4.25 2.22
C ALA A 126 0.37 -4.17 3.18
N VAL A 127 1.06 -3.04 3.18
CA VAL A 127 2.26 -2.81 3.97
C VAL A 127 2.19 -1.45 4.63
N CYS A 128 2.63 -1.34 5.89
CA CYS A 128 3.01 -0.05 6.43
C CYS A 128 4.52 0.15 6.33
N LYS A 129 4.95 1.25 5.71
CA LYS A 129 6.36 1.52 5.44
C LYS A 129 7.20 1.48 6.71
N GLY A 130 8.19 0.59 6.75
CA GLY A 130 9.13 0.45 7.87
C GLY A 130 8.62 -0.39 9.05
N PHE A 131 7.43 -0.97 8.94
CA PHE A 131 6.80 -1.75 10.01
C PHE A 131 6.37 -3.13 9.50
N LYS A 132 6.38 -4.13 10.39
CA LYS A 132 6.01 -5.51 10.04
C LYS A 132 4.51 -5.74 10.10
N ASN A 133 3.80 -4.93 10.88
CA ASN A 133 2.37 -5.05 11.11
C ASN A 133 1.72 -3.67 11.08
N PHE A 134 0.42 -3.64 10.80
CA PHE A 134 -0.39 -2.47 11.00
C PHE A 134 -1.84 -2.86 11.28
N VAL A 135 -2.58 -1.90 11.81
CA VAL A 135 -4.02 -1.94 11.93
C VAL A 135 -4.58 -0.60 11.50
N ASN A 136 -5.61 -0.64 10.66
CA ASN A 136 -6.36 0.53 10.25
C ASN A 136 -7.85 0.28 10.50
N LEU A 137 -8.43 1.05 11.42
CA LEU A 137 -9.88 1.12 11.61
C LEU A 137 -10.44 2.33 10.87
N VAL A 138 -11.57 2.13 10.19
CA VAL A 138 -12.40 3.19 9.62
C VAL A 138 -13.83 2.90 10.03
N GLU A 139 -14.47 3.82 10.74
CA GLU A 139 -15.79 3.64 11.36
C GLU A 139 -16.70 4.81 10.95
N PRO A 140 -17.38 4.69 9.80
CA PRO A 140 -18.19 5.76 9.24
C PRO A 140 -19.38 6.19 10.11
N ASP A 141 -20.02 5.25 10.80
CA ASP A 141 -21.17 5.48 11.69
C ASP A 141 -20.89 6.54 12.77
N ILE A 142 -19.70 6.48 13.38
CA ILE A 142 -19.22 7.41 14.41
C ILE A 142 -18.18 8.40 13.91
N ASN A 143 -17.91 8.45 12.60
CA ASN A 143 -16.93 9.34 11.96
C ASN A 143 -15.51 9.22 12.57
N ARG A 144 -15.09 8.00 12.92
CA ARG A 144 -13.77 7.75 13.53
C ARG A 144 -12.86 7.03 12.53
N PHE A 145 -11.56 7.28 12.65
CA PHE A 145 -10.55 6.44 12.02
C PHE A 145 -9.33 6.32 12.92
N CYS A 146 -8.55 5.27 12.68
CA CYS A 146 -7.23 5.11 13.26
C CYS A 146 -6.34 4.29 12.33
N ILE A 147 -5.07 4.67 12.25
CA ILE A 147 -4.00 3.91 11.61
C ILE A 147 -2.84 3.80 12.60
N ARG A 148 -2.41 2.57 12.88
CA ARG A 148 -1.23 2.29 13.70
C ARG A 148 -0.31 1.34 12.95
N CYS A 149 0.96 1.70 12.84
CA CYS A 149 2.01 0.85 12.31
C CYS A 149 2.91 0.35 13.43
N CYS A 150 3.28 -0.94 13.36
CA CYS A 150 3.83 -1.68 14.48
C CYS A 150 4.99 -2.60 14.10
N THR A 151 5.95 -2.74 15.01
CA THR A 151 7.07 -3.68 14.84
C THR A 151 6.63 -5.14 14.86
N ASP A 152 5.52 -5.45 15.52
CA ASP A 152 4.99 -6.80 15.73
C ASP A 152 3.48 -6.77 16.10
N THR A 153 2.86 -7.94 16.17
CA THR A 153 1.44 -8.12 16.51
C THR A 153 1.10 -7.86 17.98
N LYS A 154 2.09 -7.76 18.89
CA LYS A 154 1.83 -7.38 20.29
C LYS A 154 1.58 -5.87 20.41
N LYS A 155 2.10 -5.08 19.46
CA LYS A 155 1.90 -3.62 19.40
C LYS A 155 0.64 -3.21 18.63
N CYS A 156 0.20 -4.05 17.69
CA CYS A 156 -1.02 -3.91 16.92
C CYS A 156 -1.86 -5.17 17.10
N ASN A 157 -2.90 -5.12 17.93
CA ASN A 157 -3.79 -6.27 18.06
C ASN A 157 -4.70 -6.38 16.83
N THR A 158 -4.32 -7.26 15.91
CA THR A 158 -5.10 -7.49 14.67
C THR A 158 -6.23 -8.49 14.84
N GLY A 159 -6.44 -9.05 16.04
CA GLY A 159 -7.48 -10.06 16.30
C GLY A 159 -8.81 -9.47 16.74
N LYS A 160 -8.93 -8.14 16.83
CA LYS A 160 -10.13 -7.44 17.28
C LYS A 160 -10.51 -6.36 16.26
N SER A 161 -11.50 -6.65 15.42
CA SER A 161 -11.93 -5.85 14.27
C SER A 161 -12.43 -4.43 14.58
N THR A 162 -12.52 -4.04 15.85
CA THR A 162 -12.95 -2.70 16.30
C THR A 162 -12.15 -2.16 17.50
N GLU A 163 -11.12 -2.89 17.97
CA GLU A 163 -10.32 -2.52 19.15
C GLU A 163 -8.80 -2.52 18.89
N GLY A 164 -8.38 -2.73 17.63
CA GLY A 164 -6.96 -2.72 17.28
C GLY A 164 -6.30 -1.33 17.35
N CYS A 165 -7.11 -0.30 17.61
CA CYS A 165 -6.80 1.11 17.66
C CYS A 165 -7.71 1.76 18.73
#